data_AF-A0A914IK44-F1
#
_entry.id   AF-A0A914IK44-F1
#
_cell.length_a   1.000
_cell.length_b   1.000
_cell.length_c   1.000
_cell.angle_alpha   90.00
_cell.angle_beta   90.00
_cell.angle_gamma   90.00
#
_symmetry.space_group_name_H-M   'P 1'
#
loop_
_entity.id
_entity.type
_entity.pdbx_description
1 polymer ?
#
loop_
_entity_poly.entity_id
_entity_poly.type
_entity_poly.pdbx_seq_one_letter_code
_entity_poly.pdbx_strand_id
1 'polypeptide(L)'
;MSVMESGFRRTQSLRYPRGSTSSPSTNSVRRVRPSLRSKSSRGRPEGGASSLSRMTSTQKQALTSSWRILKSQAHPLMRKILTDLETASSKVKDIFYKAALVDCFVNKEPKRGATMDDHIKLLIQFFDDLIGLVDDETAAIAMIKHVGQQHAILNQTCAFHSDIWEQLGEIAMERLCQCDVISKTREAGRAWRSLIAFVTDELRCGFDGEARVYSRRNSSEQLSDADNEDLLKKLQQLRLDYTSTVPME
;
A
#
# COMPACT_ATOMS: atom_id res chain seq x y z
N MET A 1 24.35 -67.96 -3.54
CA MET A 1 24.27 -66.61 -4.16
C MET A 1 25.53 -65.85 -3.70
N SER A 2 26.74 -65.98 -4.24
CA SER A 2 27.31 -65.98 -5.60
C SER A 2 27.59 -64.57 -6.19
N VAL A 3 28.88 -64.32 -6.48
CA VAL A 3 29.52 -63.38 -7.45
C VAL A 3 29.66 -61.90 -6.99
N MET A 4 30.87 -61.43 -6.62
CA MET A 4 31.95 -60.76 -7.42
C MET A 4 31.47 -59.47 -8.12
N GLU A 5 32.03 -58.27 -7.90
CA GLU A 5 33.38 -57.71 -8.17
C GLU A 5 33.29 -56.69 -9.33
N SER A 6 34.07 -55.60 -9.26
CA SER A 6 34.46 -54.67 -10.33
C SER A 6 33.34 -53.80 -10.96
N GLY A 7 33.52 -52.54 -11.39
CA GLY A 7 34.68 -51.74 -11.76
C GLY A 7 34.25 -50.81 -12.92
N PHE A 8 35.02 -49.75 -13.21
CA PHE A 8 35.01 -48.96 -14.47
C PHE A 8 33.74 -48.05 -14.70
N ARG A 9 33.76 -46.82 -15.24
CA ARG A 9 34.65 -46.09 -16.18
C ARG A 9 34.49 -44.56 -16.08
N ARG A 10 35.61 -43.85 -16.23
CA ARG A 10 35.71 -42.49 -16.82
C ARG A 10 35.16 -42.49 -18.25
N THR A 11 34.64 -41.34 -18.72
CA THR A 11 35.03 -40.65 -19.98
C THR A 11 34.33 -39.29 -20.07
N GLN A 12 35.08 -38.18 -20.11
CA GLN A 12 35.47 -37.37 -21.28
C GLN A 12 34.33 -36.49 -21.82
N SER A 13 34.45 -35.17 -21.70
CA SER A 13 35.02 -34.22 -22.70
C SER A 13 33.90 -33.67 -23.59
N LEU A 14 33.73 -32.36 -23.72
CA LEU A 14 34.42 -31.56 -24.73
C LEU A 14 34.81 -30.16 -24.21
N ARG A 15 36.11 -29.91 -24.09
CA ARG A 15 36.73 -28.61 -24.41
C ARG A 15 36.80 -28.49 -25.94
N TYR A 16 36.72 -27.31 -26.56
CA TYR A 16 37.82 -26.35 -26.79
C TYR A 16 37.37 -25.30 -27.86
N PRO A 17 38.17 -24.32 -28.33
CA PRO A 17 39.07 -23.33 -27.69
C PRO A 17 38.85 -21.85 -28.13
N ARG A 18 39.38 -20.95 -27.29
CA ARG A 18 40.18 -19.71 -27.51
C ARG A 18 40.11 -18.92 -28.84
N GLY A 19 40.01 -17.59 -28.65
CA GLY A 19 40.84 -16.60 -29.35
C GLY A 19 41.26 -15.49 -28.36
N SER A 20 42.55 -15.22 -28.27
CA SER A 20 43.21 -14.32 -27.32
C SER A 20 44.06 -13.30 -28.06
N THR A 21 44.13 -12.05 -27.57
CA THR A 21 45.22 -11.05 -27.63
C THR A 21 44.61 -9.71 -27.17
N SER A 22 45.20 -8.77 -26.43
CA SER A 22 46.50 -8.55 -25.79
C SER A 22 46.34 -7.21 -25.03
N SER A 23 46.94 -7.06 -23.84
CA SER A 23 46.94 -5.80 -23.06
C SER A 23 47.88 -4.74 -23.68
N PRO A 24 47.87 -3.43 -23.32
CA PRO A 24 48.30 -2.97 -21.99
C PRO A 24 47.59 -1.74 -21.38
N SER A 25 47.78 -1.66 -20.05
CA SER A 25 47.60 -0.60 -19.05
C SER A 25 47.49 0.88 -19.46
N THR A 26 46.50 1.57 -18.86
CA THR A 26 46.64 2.93 -18.31
C THR A 26 45.76 3.12 -17.07
N ASN A 27 46.37 3.60 -15.98
CA ASN A 27 45.74 4.07 -14.75
C ASN A 27 44.68 5.14 -15.02
N SER A 28 43.48 5.01 -14.44
CA SER A 28 42.67 6.16 -14.08
C SER A 28 41.68 5.85 -12.95
N VAL A 29 41.92 6.55 -11.85
CA VAL A 29 41.09 6.88 -10.69
C VAL A 29 39.63 6.40 -10.74
N ARG A 30 39.32 5.43 -9.86
CA ARG A 30 37.99 4.88 -9.61
C ARG A 30 37.12 5.92 -8.87
N ARG A 31 36.49 6.85 -9.60
CA ARG A 31 35.38 7.68 -9.07
C ARG A 31 34.13 6.80 -8.93
N VAL A 32 33.82 6.40 -7.71
CA VAL A 32 32.52 5.83 -7.34
C VAL A 32 31.45 6.91 -7.55
N ARG A 33 30.65 6.79 -8.62
CA ARG A 33 29.42 7.55 -8.77
C ARG A 33 28.30 6.81 -8.04
N PRO A 34 27.46 7.49 -7.23
CA PRO A 34 26.29 6.84 -6.65
C PRO A 34 25.36 6.44 -7.79
N SER A 35 25.07 5.15 -7.88
CA SER A 35 23.97 4.63 -8.69
C SER A 35 22.67 5.20 -8.13
N LEU A 36 22.20 6.30 -8.72
CA LEU A 36 20.82 6.74 -8.57
C LEU A 36 19.95 5.60 -9.10
N ARG A 37 19.49 4.76 -8.17
CA ARG A 37 18.52 3.70 -8.43
C ARG A 37 17.26 4.39 -8.92
N SER A 38 17.08 4.41 -10.24
CA SER A 38 15.88 4.91 -10.89
C SER A 38 14.67 4.30 -10.20
N LYS A 39 13.90 5.14 -9.49
CA LYS A 39 12.55 4.80 -9.08
C LYS A 39 11.77 4.54 -10.36
N SER A 40 11.65 3.26 -10.71
CA SER A 40 10.78 2.81 -11.79
C SER A 40 9.36 3.14 -11.36
N SER A 41 8.88 4.31 -11.78
CA SER A 41 7.45 4.52 -11.95
C SER A 41 7.02 3.47 -12.97
N ARG A 42 6.49 2.34 -12.50
CA ARG A 42 5.73 1.42 -13.33
C ARG A 42 4.46 2.14 -13.78
N GLY A 43 4.62 3.03 -14.75
CA GLY A 43 3.52 3.56 -15.55
C GLY A 43 2.91 2.35 -16.25
N ARG A 44 1.70 1.99 -15.84
CA ARG A 44 0.90 0.98 -16.52
C ARG A 44 0.68 1.49 -17.95
N PRO A 45 0.92 0.68 -18.99
CA PRO A 45 0.49 1.05 -20.33
C PRO A 45 -1.02 1.18 -20.29
N GLU A 46 -1.53 2.37 -20.61
CA GLU A 46 -2.94 2.62 -20.86
C GLU A 46 -3.41 1.63 -21.93
N GLY A 47 -4.22 0.64 -21.54
CA GLY A 47 -4.70 -0.42 -22.44
C GLY A 47 -4.48 -1.86 -21.97
N GLY A 48 -3.74 -2.09 -20.89
CA GLY A 48 -3.62 -3.44 -20.30
C GLY A 48 -4.86 -3.83 -19.49
N ALA A 49 -5.62 -4.82 -19.95
CA ALA A 49 -6.74 -5.45 -19.25
C ALA A 49 -6.37 -5.72 -17.77
N SER A 50 -7.18 -5.26 -16.80
CA SER A 50 -6.86 -5.41 -15.37
C SER A 50 -6.84 -6.87 -14.94
N SER A 51 -6.26 -7.17 -13.79
CA SER A 51 -6.31 -8.52 -13.22
C SER A 51 -7.75 -9.01 -12.98
N LEU A 52 -8.71 -8.11 -12.74
CA LEU A 52 -10.12 -8.46 -12.59
C LEU A 52 -10.75 -8.87 -13.94
N SER A 53 -10.49 -8.12 -15.01
CA SER A 53 -11.00 -8.43 -16.36
C SER A 53 -10.51 -9.78 -16.92
N ARG A 54 -9.33 -10.22 -16.47
CA ARG A 54 -8.70 -11.49 -16.89
C ARG A 54 -9.22 -12.69 -16.10
N MET A 55 -10.02 -12.47 -15.06
CA MET A 55 -10.60 -13.59 -14.30
C MET A 55 -11.65 -14.33 -15.13
N THR A 56 -11.51 -15.65 -15.20
CA THR A 56 -12.51 -16.50 -15.89
C THR A 56 -13.81 -16.53 -15.09
N SER A 57 -14.93 -16.86 -15.76
CA SER A 57 -16.24 -17.01 -15.09
C SER A 57 -16.18 -17.99 -13.91
N THR A 58 -15.45 -19.11 -14.06
CA THR A 58 -15.24 -20.08 -12.97
C THR A 58 -14.47 -19.48 -11.79
N GLN A 59 -13.47 -18.63 -12.04
CA GLN A 59 -12.74 -17.94 -10.98
C GLN A 59 -13.62 -16.91 -10.26
N LYS A 60 -14.46 -16.16 -11.01
CA LYS A 60 -15.43 -15.24 -10.41
C LYS A 60 -16.45 -15.98 -9.55
N GLN A 61 -17.00 -17.10 -10.03
CA GLN A 61 -17.92 -17.93 -9.25
C GLN A 61 -17.26 -18.52 -8.00
N ALA A 62 -16.01 -18.97 -8.11
CA ALA A 62 -15.23 -19.45 -6.97
C ALA A 62 -14.98 -18.33 -5.94
N LEU A 63 -14.74 -17.09 -6.39
CA LEU A 63 -14.60 -15.92 -5.53
C LEU A 63 -15.89 -15.64 -4.75
N THR A 64 -17.02 -15.50 -5.45
CA THR A 64 -18.32 -15.22 -4.85
C THR A 64 -18.74 -16.31 -3.86
N SER A 65 -18.58 -17.58 -4.23
CA SER A 65 -18.95 -18.70 -3.37
C SER A 65 -18.06 -18.84 -2.14
N SER A 66 -16.75 -18.65 -2.28
CA SER A 66 -15.81 -18.71 -1.15
C SER A 66 -16.00 -17.53 -0.20
N TRP A 67 -16.25 -16.31 -0.70
CA TRP A 67 -16.56 -15.16 0.15
C TRP A 67 -17.81 -15.36 0.99
N ARG A 68 -18.89 -15.87 0.38
CA ARG A 68 -20.14 -16.16 1.09
C ARG A 68 -19.95 -17.06 2.30
N ILE A 69 -19.05 -18.05 2.20
CA ILE A 69 -18.71 -18.96 3.30
C ILE A 69 -17.77 -18.27 4.31
N LEU A 70 -16.75 -17.56 3.80
CA LEU A 70 -15.76 -16.84 4.61
C LEU A 70 -16.39 -15.75 5.49
N LYS A 71 -17.52 -15.18 5.06
CA LYS A 71 -18.22 -14.09 5.72
C LYS A 71 -18.49 -14.33 7.20
N SER A 72 -18.80 -15.57 7.58
CA SER A 72 -19.00 -15.98 8.99
C SER A 72 -17.76 -15.76 9.87
N GLN A 73 -16.57 -15.74 9.28
CA GLN A 73 -15.28 -15.53 9.94
C GLN A 73 -14.61 -14.22 9.51
N ALA A 74 -15.30 -13.35 8.76
CA ALA A 74 -14.70 -12.15 8.21
C ALA A 74 -14.30 -11.14 9.29
N HIS A 75 -15.10 -10.96 10.35
CA HIS A 75 -14.77 -10.03 11.43
C HIS A 75 -13.42 -10.33 12.13
N PRO A 76 -13.19 -11.53 12.68
CA PRO A 76 -11.89 -11.84 13.29
C PRO A 76 -10.75 -11.83 12.27
N LEU A 77 -11.00 -12.17 10.99
CA LEU A 77 -10.00 -12.12 9.94
C LEU A 77 -9.57 -10.69 9.59
N MET A 78 -10.52 -9.78 9.36
CA MET A 78 -10.22 -8.37 9.07
C MET A 78 -9.56 -7.69 10.25
N ARG A 79 -9.98 -8.01 11.48
CA ARG A 79 -9.28 -7.57 12.70
C ARG A 79 -7.83 -8.00 12.67
N LYS A 80 -7.57 -9.29 12.40
CA LYS A 80 -6.20 -9.82 12.35
C LYS A 80 -5.35 -9.10 11.30
N ILE A 81 -5.88 -8.90 10.09
CA ILE A 81 -5.20 -8.18 9.01
C ILE A 81 -4.81 -6.76 9.46
N LEU A 82 -5.73 -6.00 10.06
CA LEU A 82 -5.45 -4.63 10.49
C LEU A 82 -4.50 -4.57 11.69
N THR A 83 -4.60 -5.50 12.65
CA THR A 83 -3.66 -5.60 13.77
C THR A 83 -2.25 -5.97 13.31
N ASP A 84 -2.11 -6.85 12.33
CA ASP A 84 -0.80 -7.16 11.74
C ASP A 84 -0.23 -5.93 11.02
N LEU A 85 -1.09 -5.14 10.36
CA LEU A 85 -0.67 -3.90 9.71
C LEU A 85 -0.19 -2.85 10.72
N GLU A 86 -0.87 -2.69 11.86
CA GLU A 86 -0.39 -1.84 12.96
C GLU A 86 0.96 -2.30 13.51
N THR A 87 1.17 -3.62 13.55
CA THR A 87 2.42 -4.21 14.02
C THR A 87 3.55 -3.97 13.01
N ALA A 88 3.25 -4.06 11.70
CA ALA A 88 4.19 -3.82 10.63
C ALA A 88 4.50 -2.32 10.40
N SER A 89 3.57 -1.43 10.77
CA SER A 89 3.71 0.01 10.58
C SER A 89 3.25 0.80 11.81
N SER A 90 4.21 1.39 12.52
CA SER A 90 3.92 2.26 13.66
C SER A 90 3.06 3.46 13.28
N LYS A 91 3.10 3.91 12.01
CA LYS A 91 2.26 4.99 11.48
C LYS A 91 0.78 4.62 11.49
N VAL A 92 0.47 3.38 11.11
CA VAL A 92 -0.92 2.87 11.14
C VAL A 92 -1.43 2.78 12.57
N LYS A 93 -0.58 2.29 13.49
CA LYS A 93 -0.89 2.27 14.92
C LYS A 93 -1.18 3.67 15.47
N ASP A 94 -0.35 4.65 15.13
CA ASP A 94 -0.54 6.04 15.56
C ASP A 94 -1.84 6.64 15.00
N ILE A 95 -2.21 6.31 13.76
CA ILE A 95 -3.45 6.77 13.12
C ILE A 95 -4.67 6.25 13.88
N PHE A 96 -4.75 4.93 14.13
CA PHE A 96 -5.87 4.36 14.87
C PHE A 96 -5.93 4.85 16.31
N TYR A 97 -4.78 5.06 16.96
CA TYR A 97 -4.72 5.66 18.28
C TYR A 97 -5.28 7.09 18.29
N LYS A 98 -4.87 7.94 17.34
CA LYS A 98 -5.41 9.30 17.19
C LYS A 98 -6.91 9.27 16.91
N ALA A 99 -7.39 8.37 16.06
CA ALA A 99 -8.81 8.22 15.77
C ALA A 99 -9.61 7.85 17.01
N ALA A 100 -9.11 6.91 17.82
CA ALA A 100 -9.73 6.53 19.09
C ALA A 100 -9.76 7.68 20.10
N LEU A 101 -8.70 8.50 20.17
CA LEU A 101 -8.69 9.70 21.01
C LEU A 101 -9.76 10.71 20.56
N VAL A 102 -9.83 11.00 19.26
CA VAL A 102 -10.85 11.91 18.70
C VAL A 102 -12.26 11.40 18.98
N ASP A 103 -12.50 10.11 18.81
CA ASP A 103 -13.78 9.47 19.12
C ASP A 103 -14.17 9.68 20.60
N CYS A 104 -13.22 9.56 21.52
CA CYS A 104 -13.46 9.79 22.95
C CYS A 104 -13.87 11.24 23.29
N PHE A 105 -13.48 12.24 22.48
CA PHE A 105 -13.74 13.67 22.76
C PHE A 105 -14.86 14.29 21.92
N VAL A 106 -15.13 13.77 20.72
CA VAL A 106 -16.05 14.39 19.74
C VAL A 106 -17.46 13.81 19.81
N ASN A 107 -17.68 12.72 20.56
CA ASN A 107 -18.94 11.98 20.56
C ASN A 107 -20.13 12.73 21.22
N LYS A 108 -20.78 13.60 20.44
CA LYS A 108 -22.20 13.96 20.56
C LYS A 108 -23.08 13.40 19.43
N GLU A 109 -22.51 12.84 18.35
CA GLU A 109 -23.28 12.29 17.22
C GLU A 109 -22.70 10.94 16.72
N PRO A 110 -23.50 9.88 16.60
CA PRO A 110 -23.03 8.49 16.59
C PRO A 110 -22.59 7.93 15.21
N LYS A 111 -22.11 8.74 14.26
CA LYS A 111 -22.15 8.30 12.84
C LYS A 111 -20.87 8.10 12.06
N ARG A 112 -19.68 8.49 12.53
CA ARG A 112 -18.45 8.34 11.70
C ARG A 112 -17.18 8.15 12.53
N GLY A 113 -17.16 7.15 13.39
CA GLY A 113 -15.90 6.71 14.00
C GLY A 113 -14.94 6.19 12.93
N ALA A 114 -13.67 6.58 13.02
CA ALA A 114 -12.58 6.04 12.21
C ALA A 114 -11.73 5.06 13.03
N THR A 115 -12.37 4.38 14.00
CA THR A 115 -11.69 3.45 14.90
C THR A 115 -11.35 2.15 14.17
N MET A 116 -10.49 1.33 14.79
CA MET A 116 -10.20 -0.03 14.31
C MET A 116 -11.49 -0.84 14.08
N ASP A 117 -12.44 -0.76 15.00
CA ASP A 117 -13.71 -1.49 14.92
C ASP A 117 -14.61 -1.02 13.78
N ASP A 118 -14.58 0.28 13.47
CA ASP A 118 -15.30 0.82 12.32
C ASP A 118 -14.63 0.39 11.02
N HIS A 119 -13.29 0.42 10.95
CA HIS A 119 -12.54 -0.05 9.80
C HIS A 119 -12.75 -1.55 9.54
N ILE A 120 -12.88 -2.39 10.56
CA ILE A 120 -13.21 -3.81 10.38
C ILE A 120 -14.55 -3.95 9.64
N LYS A 121 -15.59 -3.23 10.07
CA LYS A 121 -16.92 -3.26 9.42
C LYS A 121 -16.86 -2.72 7.99
N LEU A 122 -16.14 -1.61 7.80
CA LEU A 122 -15.94 -1.01 6.47
C LEU A 122 -15.19 -1.94 5.52
N LEU A 123 -14.18 -2.69 5.98
CA LEU A 123 -13.48 -3.67 5.16
C LEU A 123 -14.40 -4.83 4.73
N ILE A 124 -15.24 -5.33 5.63
CA ILE A 124 -16.21 -6.38 5.30
C ILE A 124 -17.19 -5.89 4.24
N GLN A 125 -17.77 -4.70 4.46
CA GLN A 125 -18.70 -4.08 3.51
C GLN A 125 -18.01 -3.82 2.16
N PHE A 126 -16.76 -3.36 2.17
CA PHE A 126 -15.98 -3.14 0.97
C PHE A 126 -15.82 -4.43 0.14
N PHE A 127 -15.49 -5.57 0.77
CA PHE A 127 -15.43 -6.84 0.04
C PHE A 127 -16.80 -7.32 -0.44
N ASP A 128 -17.88 -7.07 0.31
CA ASP A 128 -19.25 -7.36 -0.15
C ASP A 128 -19.59 -6.60 -1.43
N ASP A 129 -19.38 -5.28 -1.42
CA ASP A 129 -19.72 -4.43 -2.55
C ASP A 129 -18.81 -4.74 -3.75
N LEU A 130 -17.51 -4.92 -3.52
CA LEU A 130 -16.55 -5.24 -4.57
C LEU A 130 -16.85 -6.58 -5.25
N ILE A 131 -17.19 -7.61 -4.48
CA ILE A 131 -17.54 -8.92 -5.04
C ILE A 131 -18.88 -8.86 -5.78
N GLY A 132 -19.80 -7.99 -5.35
CA GLY A 132 -21.02 -7.66 -6.09
C GLY A 132 -20.75 -6.98 -7.44
N LEU A 133 -19.61 -6.30 -7.59
CA LEU A 133 -19.17 -5.61 -8.81
C LEU A 133 -18.14 -6.40 -9.64
N VAL A 134 -17.91 -7.69 -9.37
CA VAL A 134 -16.88 -8.50 -10.06
C VAL A 134 -17.07 -8.58 -11.59
N ASP A 135 -18.28 -8.33 -12.07
CA ASP A 135 -18.63 -8.26 -13.49
C ASP A 135 -18.68 -6.83 -14.06
N ASP A 136 -18.68 -5.81 -13.19
CA ASP A 136 -18.57 -4.39 -13.57
C ASP A 136 -17.22 -3.82 -13.11
N GLU A 137 -16.20 -4.05 -13.94
CA GLU A 137 -14.84 -3.59 -13.67
C GLU A 137 -14.76 -2.06 -13.52
N THR A 138 -15.55 -1.30 -14.27
CA THR A 138 -15.47 0.17 -14.24
C THR A 138 -15.96 0.68 -12.89
N ALA A 139 -17.10 0.16 -12.42
CA ALA A 139 -17.62 0.49 -11.10
C ALA A 139 -16.69 0.02 -9.98
N ALA A 140 -16.11 -1.18 -10.10
CA ALA A 140 -15.13 -1.70 -9.14
C ALA A 140 -13.88 -0.80 -9.04
N ILE A 141 -13.29 -0.40 -10.17
CA ILE A 141 -12.14 0.52 -10.20
C ILE A 141 -12.50 1.86 -9.54
N ALA A 142 -13.65 2.44 -9.89
CA ALA A 142 -14.09 3.73 -9.35
C ALA A 142 -14.24 3.68 -7.82
N MET A 143 -14.87 2.63 -7.30
CA MET A 143 -15.03 2.39 -5.85
C MET A 143 -13.67 2.26 -5.16
N ILE A 144 -12.78 1.41 -5.66
CA ILE A 144 -11.48 1.16 -5.02
C ILE A 144 -10.63 2.42 -5.02
N LYS A 145 -10.57 3.15 -6.15
CA LYS A 145 -9.83 4.41 -6.23
C LYS A 145 -10.39 5.44 -5.26
N HIS A 146 -11.72 5.52 -5.12
CA HIS A 146 -12.34 6.43 -4.18
C HIS A 146 -11.88 6.18 -2.74
N VAL A 147 -11.80 4.92 -2.31
CA VAL A 147 -11.25 4.57 -0.98
C VAL A 147 -9.80 5.06 -0.83
N GLY A 148 -8.95 4.82 -1.83
CA GLY A 148 -7.56 5.31 -1.82
C GLY A 148 -7.47 6.83 -1.73
N GLN A 149 -8.32 7.56 -2.45
CA GLN A 149 -8.39 9.02 -2.44
C GLN A 149 -8.79 9.57 -1.05
N GLN A 150 -9.78 8.96 -0.39
CA GLN A 150 -10.22 9.40 0.95
C GLN A 150 -9.09 9.29 2.00
N HIS A 151 -8.15 8.37 1.82
CA HIS A 151 -7.02 8.20 2.71
C HIS A 151 -5.83 9.13 2.37
N ALA A 152 -5.85 9.82 1.22
CA ALA A 152 -4.74 10.68 0.79
C ALA A 152 -4.46 11.86 1.73
N ILE A 153 -5.48 12.32 2.47
CA ILE A 153 -5.32 13.36 3.49
C ILE A 153 -4.34 12.95 4.60
N LEU A 154 -4.24 11.65 4.90
CA LEU A 154 -3.36 11.11 5.94
C LEU A 154 -1.88 11.21 5.55
N ASN A 155 -1.57 11.38 4.26
CA ASN A 155 -0.21 11.60 3.79
C ASN A 155 0.40 12.88 4.39
N GLN A 156 -0.42 13.91 4.56
CA GLN A 156 0.03 15.21 5.11
C GLN A 156 0.12 15.20 6.63
N THR A 157 -0.87 14.59 7.30
CA THR A 157 -1.04 14.72 8.76
C THR A 157 -0.39 13.59 9.56
N CYS A 158 -0.24 12.42 8.95
CA CYS A 158 0.19 11.20 9.63
C CYS A 158 1.34 10.47 8.93
N ALA A 159 1.91 11.05 7.87
CA ALA A 159 2.93 10.40 7.04
C ALA A 159 2.48 9.02 6.53
N PHE A 160 1.19 8.90 6.20
CA PHE A 160 0.65 7.70 5.55
C PHE A 160 1.08 7.71 4.09
N HIS A 161 1.92 6.76 3.68
CA HIS A 161 2.48 6.71 2.34
C HIS A 161 1.99 5.49 1.56
N SER A 162 2.32 5.47 0.26
CA SER A 162 1.89 4.46 -0.71
C SER A 162 2.32 3.03 -0.34
N ASP A 163 3.44 2.88 0.35
CA ASP A 163 4.00 1.62 0.85
C ASP A 163 3.12 0.92 1.90
N ILE A 164 2.32 1.68 2.66
CA ILE A 164 1.36 1.09 3.63
C ILE A 164 0.30 0.26 2.89
N TRP A 165 -0.13 0.68 1.69
CA TRP A 165 -1.04 -0.12 0.87
C TRP A 165 -0.39 -1.41 0.37
N GLU A 166 0.89 -1.38 0.06
CA GLU A 166 1.66 -2.56 -0.35
C GLU A 166 1.77 -3.55 0.82
N GLN A 167 2.09 -3.06 2.03
CA GLN A 167 2.09 -3.87 3.26
C GLN A 167 0.71 -4.47 3.56
N LEU A 168 -0.36 -3.69 3.43
CA LEU A 168 -1.73 -4.19 3.59
C LEU A 168 -2.01 -5.31 2.57
N GLY A 169 -1.60 -5.14 1.31
CA GLY A 169 -1.75 -6.14 0.26
C GLY A 169 -1.01 -7.44 0.58
N GLU A 170 0.23 -7.36 1.06
CA GLU A 170 1.03 -8.52 1.46
C GLU A 170 0.40 -9.28 2.64
N ILE A 171 -0.01 -8.56 3.69
CA ILE A 171 -0.68 -9.15 4.86
C ILE A 171 -2.02 -9.77 4.46
N ALA A 172 -2.84 -9.06 3.68
CA ALA A 172 -4.11 -9.57 3.21
C ALA A 172 -3.91 -10.83 2.35
N MET A 173 -2.90 -10.84 1.47
CA MET A 173 -2.51 -11.99 0.67
C MET A 173 -2.19 -13.21 1.56
N GLU A 174 -1.36 -13.02 2.58
CA GLU A 174 -0.99 -14.07 3.53
C GLU A 174 -2.22 -14.60 4.28
N ARG A 175 -3.01 -13.72 4.89
CA ARG A 175 -4.13 -14.11 5.76
C ARG A 175 -5.30 -14.72 4.99
N LEU A 176 -5.72 -14.12 3.87
CA LEU A 176 -6.85 -14.62 3.09
C LEU A 176 -6.50 -15.93 2.38
N CYS A 177 -5.30 -16.05 1.79
CA CYS A 177 -4.94 -17.28 1.09
C CYS A 177 -4.69 -18.48 2.03
N GLN A 178 -4.50 -18.25 3.32
CA GLN A 178 -4.44 -19.30 4.35
C GLN A 178 -5.82 -19.82 4.77
N CYS A 179 -6.91 -19.10 4.47
CA CYS A 179 -8.25 -19.58 4.82
C CYS A 179 -8.60 -20.85 4.04
N ASP A 180 -9.01 -21.90 4.74
CA ASP A 180 -9.35 -23.20 4.15
C ASP A 180 -10.32 -23.10 2.98
N VAL A 181 -11.33 -22.24 3.08
CA VAL A 181 -12.31 -22.04 2.01
C VAL A 181 -11.70 -21.51 0.71
N ILE A 182 -10.60 -20.74 0.81
CA ILE A 182 -9.87 -20.17 -0.32
C ILE A 182 -8.83 -21.16 -0.84
N SER A 183 -8.08 -21.81 0.06
CA SER A 183 -6.99 -22.73 -0.29
C SER A 183 -7.47 -24.08 -0.83
N LYS A 184 -8.71 -24.48 -0.52
CA LYS A 184 -9.33 -25.74 -0.97
C LYS A 184 -9.39 -25.94 -2.49
N THR A 185 -9.53 -24.86 -3.26
CA THR A 185 -9.61 -24.95 -4.73
C THR A 185 -8.59 -24.03 -5.38
N ARG A 186 -8.02 -24.49 -6.49
CA ARG A 186 -7.03 -23.70 -7.24
C ARG A 186 -7.66 -22.44 -7.83
N GLU A 187 -8.92 -22.54 -8.23
CA GLU A 187 -9.71 -21.48 -8.84
C GLU A 187 -10.01 -20.37 -7.83
N ALA A 188 -10.45 -20.70 -6.60
CA ALA A 188 -10.62 -19.71 -5.53
C ALA A 188 -9.29 -19.06 -5.15
N GLY A 189 -8.23 -19.85 -4.94
CA GLY A 189 -6.92 -19.31 -4.63
C GLY A 189 -6.39 -18.36 -5.72
N ARG A 190 -6.55 -18.69 -7.01
CA ARG A 190 -6.17 -17.79 -8.11
C ARG A 190 -7.02 -16.52 -8.16
N ALA A 191 -8.32 -16.65 -7.93
CA ALA A 191 -9.25 -15.53 -7.91
C ALA A 191 -8.89 -14.52 -6.80
N TRP A 192 -8.69 -14.99 -5.57
CA TRP A 192 -8.34 -14.15 -4.43
C TRP A 192 -7.00 -13.44 -4.61
N ARG A 193 -5.96 -14.13 -5.08
CA ARG A 193 -4.67 -13.47 -5.37
C ARG A 193 -4.81 -12.37 -6.42
N SER A 194 -5.62 -12.62 -7.46
CA SER A 194 -5.86 -11.65 -8.53
C SER A 194 -6.67 -10.45 -8.02
N LEU A 195 -7.68 -10.68 -7.18
CA LEU A 195 -8.49 -9.64 -6.55
C LEU A 195 -7.64 -8.76 -5.61
N ILE A 196 -6.84 -9.37 -4.73
CA ILE A 196 -6.01 -8.63 -3.75
C ILE A 196 -5.00 -7.75 -4.50
N ALA A 197 -4.30 -8.30 -5.48
CA ALA A 197 -3.36 -7.52 -6.30
C ALA A 197 -4.06 -6.35 -7.00
N PHE A 198 -5.24 -6.59 -7.59
CA PHE A 198 -6.05 -5.56 -8.22
C PHE A 198 -6.48 -4.46 -7.24
N VAL A 199 -6.99 -4.84 -6.06
CA VAL A 199 -7.41 -3.89 -5.02
C VAL A 199 -6.23 -3.04 -4.56
N THR A 200 -5.09 -3.66 -4.23
CA THR A 200 -3.90 -2.94 -3.78
C THR A 200 -3.39 -1.97 -4.84
N ASP A 201 -3.34 -2.39 -6.11
CA ASP A 201 -2.89 -1.54 -7.22
C ASP A 201 -3.80 -0.32 -7.41
N GLU A 202 -5.12 -0.51 -7.40
CA GLU A 202 -6.07 0.58 -7.63
C GLU A 202 -6.24 1.50 -6.40
N LEU A 203 -6.13 0.96 -5.17
CA LEU A 203 -6.06 1.77 -3.93
C LEU A 203 -4.87 2.72 -4.00
N ARG A 204 -3.70 2.17 -4.36
CA ARG A 204 -2.47 2.93 -4.52
C ARG A 204 -2.61 3.99 -5.61
N CYS A 205 -3.21 3.63 -6.74
CA CYS A 205 -3.44 4.55 -7.86
C CYS A 205 -4.32 5.73 -7.43
N GLY A 206 -5.45 5.47 -6.77
CA GLY A 206 -6.34 6.50 -6.24
C GLY A 206 -5.66 7.40 -5.22
N PHE A 207 -4.94 6.78 -4.27
CA PHE A 207 -4.17 7.47 -3.24
C PHE A 207 -3.10 8.40 -3.82
N ASP A 208 -2.21 7.87 -4.67
CA ASP A 208 -1.09 8.63 -5.24
C ASP A 208 -1.58 9.80 -6.10
N GLY A 209 -2.69 9.60 -6.82
CA GLY A 209 -3.34 10.65 -7.61
C GLY A 209 -3.71 11.86 -6.75
N GLU A 210 -4.42 11.59 -5.65
CA GLU A 210 -4.95 12.62 -4.77
C GLU A 210 -3.89 13.20 -3.82
N ALA A 211 -2.96 12.39 -3.32
CA ALA A 211 -1.86 12.83 -2.46
C ALA A 211 -1.01 13.90 -3.15
N ARG A 212 -0.78 13.77 -4.47
CA ARG A 212 -0.10 14.79 -5.28
C ARG A 212 -0.89 16.08 -5.44
N VAL A 213 -2.22 16.02 -5.42
CA VAL A 213 -3.09 17.21 -5.46
C VAL A 213 -2.98 17.96 -4.14
N TYR A 214 -3.07 17.24 -3.02
CA TYR A 214 -2.90 17.79 -1.68
C TYR A 214 -1.54 18.46 -1.48
N SER A 215 -0.45 17.80 -1.89
CA SER A 215 0.89 18.41 -1.83
C SER A 215 1.00 19.70 -2.64
N ARG A 216 0.40 19.76 -3.84
CA ARG A 216 0.43 20.96 -4.69
C ARG A 216 -0.40 22.11 -4.13
N ARG A 217 -1.59 21.84 -3.60
CA ARG A 217 -2.44 22.85 -2.95
C ARG A 217 -1.74 23.48 -1.75
N ASN A 218 -1.14 22.67 -0.89
CA ASN A 218 -0.42 23.19 0.27
C ASN A 218 0.79 24.05 -0.12
N SER A 219 1.54 23.68 -1.17
CA SER A 219 2.62 24.54 -1.68
C SER A 219 2.12 25.84 -2.30
N SER A 220 0.90 25.85 -2.85
CA SER A 220 0.26 27.07 -3.37
C SER A 220 -0.31 27.96 -2.28
N GLU A 221 -0.77 27.38 -1.17
CA GLU A 221 -1.25 28.11 0.01
C GLU A 221 -0.08 28.64 0.86
N GLN A 222 1.07 27.96 0.87
CA GLN A 222 2.32 28.50 1.43
C GLN A 222 2.91 29.69 0.65
N LEU A 223 2.33 30.07 -0.51
CA LEU A 223 2.74 31.27 -1.24
C LEU A 223 2.05 32.56 -0.74
N SER A 224 1.23 32.52 0.32
CA SER A 224 0.82 33.72 1.05
C SER A 224 1.81 34.08 2.17
N ASP A 225 3.12 33.97 1.90
CA ASP A 225 4.20 34.43 2.79
C ASP A 225 4.04 35.92 3.19
N ALA A 226 3.35 36.72 2.36
CA ALA A 226 2.98 38.10 2.65
C ALA A 226 2.07 38.23 3.89
N ASP A 227 1.10 37.32 4.07
CA ASP A 227 0.17 37.36 5.20
C ASP A 227 0.83 36.87 6.50
N ASN A 228 1.83 35.99 6.37
CA ASN A 228 2.58 35.44 7.50
C ASN A 228 3.60 36.47 8.04
N GLU A 229 4.21 37.26 7.16
CA GLU A 229 5.09 38.36 7.55
C GLU A 229 4.30 39.48 8.28
N ASP A 230 3.10 39.80 7.81
CA ASP A 230 2.21 40.77 8.46
C ASP A 230 1.69 40.29 9.82
N LEU A 231 1.41 38.99 9.97
CA LEU A 231 1.05 38.40 11.25
C LEU A 231 2.22 38.45 12.25
N LEU A 232 3.44 38.13 11.80
CA LEU A 232 4.66 38.22 12.62
C LEU A 232 4.95 39.66 13.06
N LYS A 233 4.75 40.65 12.17
CA LYS A 233 4.87 42.08 12.51
C LYS A 233 3.83 42.51 13.54
N LYS A 234 2.57 42.08 13.40
CA LYS A 234 1.51 42.36 14.39
C LYS A 234 1.82 41.74 15.75
N LEU A 235 2.33 40.50 15.79
CA LEU A 235 2.72 39.85 17.04
C LEU A 235 3.93 40.52 17.70
N GLN A 236 4.91 40.99 16.91
CA GLN A 236 6.02 41.79 17.43
C GLN A 236 5.55 43.13 17.98
N GLN A 237 4.64 43.82 17.29
CA GLN A 237 4.09 45.09 17.75
C GLN A 237 3.35 44.94 19.09
N LEU A 238 2.50 43.92 19.21
CA LEU A 238 1.79 43.61 20.47
C LEU A 238 2.75 43.33 21.63
N ARG A 239 3.92 42.72 21.36
CA ARG A 239 4.95 42.46 22.37
C ARG A 239 5.63 43.75 22.84
N LEU A 240 5.91 44.67 21.92
CA LEU A 240 6.48 45.98 22.24
C LEU A 240 5.50 46.85 23.02
N ASP A 241 4.23 46.87 22.61
CA ASP A 241 3.17 47.62 23.29
C ASP A 241 2.92 47.09 24.72
N TYR A 242 2.97 45.77 24.91
CA TYR A 242 2.91 45.16 26.24
C TYR A 242 4.12 45.53 27.10
N THR A 243 5.34 45.49 26.53
CA THR A 243 6.57 45.83 27.28
C THR A 243 6.62 47.33 27.63
N SER A 244 6.00 48.20 26.82
CA SER A 244 5.92 49.64 27.07
C SER A 244 4.86 50.02 28.12
N THR A 245 3.90 49.14 28.43
CA THR A 245 2.79 49.40 29.35
C THR A 245 2.98 48.79 30.75
N VAL A 246 4.03 47.99 30.93
CA VAL A 246 4.43 47.47 32.24
C VAL A 246 5.56 48.35 32.81
N PRO A 247 5.35 49.06 33.93
CA PRO A 247 6.42 49.78 34.59
C PRO A 247 7.51 48.79 35.02
N MET A 248 8.75 49.03 34.61
CA MET A 248 9.90 48.36 35.20
C MET A 248 10.06 48.93 36.61
N GLU A 249 9.76 48.11 37.63
CA GLU A 249 10.11 48.41 39.03
C GLU A 249 11.63 48.59 39.20
#